data_AF-A0A6N2ECT0-F1
#
_entry.id   AF-A0A6N2ECT0-F1
#
_cell.length_a   1.000
_cell.length_b   1.000
_cell.length_c   1.000
_cell.angle_alpha   90.00
_cell.angle_beta   90.00
_cell.angle_gamma   90.00
#
_symmetry.space_group_name_H-M   'P 1'
#
loop_
_entity.id
_entity.type
_entity.pdbx_description
1 polymer ?
#
loop_
_entity_poly.entity_id
_entity_poly.type
_entity_poly.pdbx_seq_one_letter_code
_entity_poly.pdbx_strand_id
1 'polypeptide(L)'
;MLTCGYRNGTDRMVIVRCVGPEAFFLERVVFPFELLSFQSPDETELEIWTHGLGGPELLERIPVQQLTLEPADQQPQGSGSHQDDLLESWVTAR
;
A
#
# COMPACT_ATOMS: atom_id res chain seq x y z
N MET A 1 9.72 -2.54 13.42
CA MET A 1 8.32 -2.37 12.97
C MET A 1 8.31 -1.59 11.67
N LEU A 2 7.64 -2.14 10.66
CA LEU A 2 7.46 -1.56 9.33
C LEU A 2 6.04 -1.00 9.20
N THR A 3 5.91 0.13 8.50
CA THR A 3 4.61 0.66 8.06
C THR A 3 4.27 -0.01 6.74
N CYS A 4 3.22 -0.82 6.71
CA CYS A 4 2.85 -1.67 5.60
C CYS A 4 1.49 -1.27 5.01
N GLY A 5 1.28 -1.57 3.74
CA GLY A 5 0.02 -1.35 3.03
C GLY A 5 -0.34 -2.55 2.15
N TYR A 6 -1.55 -3.08 2.32
CA TYR A 6 -2.11 -4.10 1.44
C TYR A 6 -3.38 -3.55 0.77
N ARG A 7 -3.43 -3.58 -0.56
CA ARG A 7 -4.63 -3.26 -1.34
C ARG A 7 -5.26 -4.54 -1.84
N ASN A 8 -6.53 -4.76 -1.52
CA ASN A 8 -7.28 -5.84 -2.14
C ASN A 8 -7.57 -5.50 -3.60
N GLY A 9 -6.89 -6.15 -4.54
CA GLY A 9 -7.07 -5.93 -5.98
C GLY A 9 -8.31 -6.59 -6.59
N THR A 10 -9.12 -7.30 -5.80
CA THR A 10 -10.23 -8.12 -6.28
C THR A 10 -11.59 -7.49 -6.01
N ASP A 11 -12.64 -8.01 -6.65
CA ASP A 11 -14.04 -7.64 -6.43
C ASP A 11 -14.71 -8.41 -5.27
N ARG A 12 -13.93 -9.18 -4.50
CA ARG A 12 -14.40 -9.99 -3.36
C ARG A 12 -13.75 -9.54 -2.07
N MET A 13 -14.44 -9.73 -0.95
CA MET A 13 -13.81 -9.57 0.37
C MET A 13 -12.75 -10.66 0.60
N VAL A 14 -11.66 -10.27 1.25
CA VAL A 14 -10.63 -11.20 1.73
C VAL A 14 -10.40 -10.98 3.22
N ILE A 15 -9.83 -11.98 3.88
CA ILE A 15 -9.31 -11.86 5.24
C ILE A 15 -7.80 -11.81 5.13
N VAL A 16 -7.19 -10.76 5.67
CA VAL A 16 -5.75 -10.71 5.86
C VAL A 16 -5.42 -11.11 7.29
N ARG A 17 -4.39 -11.95 7.43
CA ARG A 17 -3.89 -12.41 8.72
C ARG A 17 -2.37 -12.25 8.78
N CYS A 18 -1.86 -11.75 9.88
CA CYS A 18 -0.44 -11.79 10.20
C CYS A 18 -0.25 -12.56 11.50
N VAL A 19 0.73 -13.47 11.51
CA VAL A 19 1.25 -14.11 12.72
C VAL A 19 2.75 -13.90 12.71
N GLY A 20 3.23 -13.09 13.65
CA GLY A 20 4.63 -12.67 13.72
C GLY A 20 5.30 -13.04 15.05
N PRO A 21 6.57 -12.66 15.22
CA PRO A 21 7.29 -12.84 16.49
C PRO A 21 6.61 -12.07 17.64
N GLU A 22 7.02 -12.37 18.87
CA GLU A 22 6.55 -11.68 20.08
C GLU A 22 5.01 -11.67 20.27
N ALA A 23 4.34 -12.75 19.84
CA ALA A 23 2.88 -12.86 19.85
C ALA A 23 2.17 -11.75 19.04
N PHE A 24 2.82 -11.20 18.01
CA PHE A 24 2.18 -10.31 17.07
C PHE A 24 1.09 -11.05 16.29
N PHE A 25 -0.14 -10.52 16.36
CA PHE A 25 -1.28 -11.05 15.64
C PHE A 25 -2.12 -9.90 15.09
N LEU A 26 -2.45 -9.99 13.80
CA LEU A 26 -3.40 -9.11 13.13
C LEU A 26 -4.33 -9.96 12.29
N GLU A 27 -5.64 -9.71 12.39
CA GLU A 27 -6.63 -10.29 11.47
C GLU A 27 -7.66 -9.22 11.12
N ARG A 28 -7.89 -9.02 9.82
CA ARG A 28 -8.84 -8.01 9.31
C ARG A 28 -9.53 -8.51 8.05
N VAL A 29 -10.79 -8.12 7.89
CA VAL A 29 -11.49 -8.19 6.60
C VAL A 29 -11.07 -6.98 5.77
N VAL A 30 -10.74 -7.20 4.50
CA VAL A 30 -10.41 -6.15 3.53
C VAL A 30 -11.41 -6.21 2.39
N PHE A 31 -12.19 -5.14 2.23
CA PHE A 31 -13.22 -5.02 1.20
C PHE A 31 -12.61 -4.90 -0.21
N PRO A 32 -13.40 -5.13 -1.27
CA PRO A 32 -12.95 -4.89 -2.63
C PRO A 32 -12.31 -3.51 -2.79
N PHE A 33 -11.09 -3.48 -3.33
CA PHE A 33 -10.31 -2.26 -3.62
C PHE A 33 -9.91 -1.41 -2.41
N GLU A 34 -10.19 -1.86 -1.19
CA GLU A 34 -9.75 -1.19 0.04
C GLU A 34 -8.23 -1.27 0.19
N LEU A 35 -7.63 -0.19 0.72
CA LEU A 35 -6.25 -0.16 1.18
C LEU A 35 -6.22 -0.28 2.70
N LEU A 36 -5.68 -1.39 3.20
CA LEU A 36 -5.38 -1.58 4.61
C LEU A 36 -3.95 -1.12 4.89
N SER A 37 -3.80 -0.12 5.76
CA SER A 37 -2.50 0.26 6.34
C SER A 37 -2.34 -0.31 7.75
N PHE A 38 -1.18 -0.86 8.07
CA PHE A 38 -0.91 -1.49 9.36
C PHE A 38 0.58 -1.42 9.73
N GLN A 39 0.90 -1.68 11.00
CA GLN A 39 2.27 -1.85 11.47
C GLN A 39 2.55 -3.31 11.75
N SER A 40 3.75 -3.78 11.40
CA SER A 40 4.14 -5.18 11.58
C SER A 40 5.64 -5.35 11.89
N PRO A 41 6.06 -6.34 12.69
CA PRO A 41 7.46 -6.77 12.76
C PRO A 41 7.96 -7.23 11.38
N ASP A 42 9.25 -7.03 11.10
CA ASP A 42 9.84 -7.34 9.81
C ASP A 42 9.84 -8.83 9.46
N GLU A 43 9.92 -9.74 10.44
CA GLU A 43 9.89 -11.19 10.16
C GLU A 43 8.48 -11.75 9.93
N THR A 44 7.47 -10.90 9.75
CA THR A 44 6.06 -11.31 9.61
C THR A 44 5.69 -11.63 8.16
N GLU A 45 4.81 -12.60 7.96
CA GLU A 45 4.13 -12.83 6.69
C GLU A 45 2.65 -12.40 6.77
N LEU A 46 2.18 -11.72 5.73
CA LEU A 46 0.77 -11.47 5.48
C LEU A 46 0.18 -12.68 4.73
N GLU A 47 -0.79 -13.35 5.33
CA GLU A 47 -1.61 -14.37 4.69
C GLU A 47 -2.90 -13.73 4.15
N ILE A 48 -3.28 -14.07 2.94
CA ILE A 48 -4.54 -13.65 2.31
C ILE A 48 -5.46 -14.85 2.20
N TRP A 49 -6.62 -14.79 2.83
CA TRP A 49 -7.60 -15.85 2.88
C TRP A 49 -8.90 -15.42 2.21
N THR A 50 -9.58 -16.36 1.57
CA THR A 50 -10.94 -16.18 1.06
C THR A 50 -11.92 -17.16 1.71
N HIS A 51 -13.21 -16.86 1.63
CA HIS A 51 -14.27 -17.76 2.06
C HIS A 51 -14.96 -18.32 0.80
N GLY A 52 -14.55 -19.52 0.39
CA GLY A 52 -15.18 -20.26 -0.71
C GLY A 52 -16.33 -21.15 -0.24
N LEU A 53 -16.96 -21.88 -1.17
CA LEU A 53 -18.02 -22.84 -0.85
C LEU A 53 -17.54 -24.02 0.03
N GLY A 54 -16.23 -24.23 0.11
CA GLY A 54 -15.58 -25.29 0.90
C GLY A 54 -14.99 -24.81 2.25
N GLY A 55 -15.19 -23.55 2.64
CA GLY A 55 -14.59 -22.96 3.85
C GLY A 55 -13.42 -22.01 3.55
N PRO A 56 -12.57 -21.72 4.56
CA PRO A 56 -11.44 -20.81 4.39
C PRO A 56 -10.35 -21.41 3.50
N GLU A 57 -9.92 -20.65 2.51
CA GLU A 57 -8.86 -21.02 1.57
C GLU A 57 -7.75 -19.97 1.60
N LEU A 58 -6.50 -20.40 1.80
CA LEU A 58 -5.32 -19.54 1.73
C LEU A 58 -4.97 -19.31 0.26
N LEU A 59 -5.04 -18.05 -0.17
CA LEU A 59 -4.71 -17.66 -1.53
C LEU A 59 -3.22 -17.39 -1.70
N GLU A 60 -2.61 -16.68 -0.76
CA GLU A 60 -1.25 -16.15 -0.91
C GLU A 60 -0.60 -15.84 0.45
N ARG A 61 0.73 -15.88 0.48
CA ARG A 61 1.57 -15.38 1.57
C ARG A 61 2.54 -14.34 1.03
N ILE A 62 2.59 -13.17 1.66
CA ILE A 62 3.44 -12.05 1.24
C ILE A 62 4.31 -11.62 2.43
N PRO A 63 5.65 -11.63 2.33
CA PRO A 63 6.52 -11.04 3.35
C PRO A 63 6.22 -9.55 3.51
N VAL A 64 6.03 -9.07 4.75
CA VAL A 64 5.59 -7.67 4.97
C VAL A 64 6.62 -6.63 4.50
N GLN A 65 7.88 -7.01 4.32
CA GLN A 65 8.92 -6.17 3.71
C GLN A 65 8.54 -5.73 2.29
N GLN A 66 7.83 -6.57 1.53
CA GLN A 66 7.35 -6.25 0.18
C GLN A 66 6.14 -5.31 0.19
N LEU A 67 5.51 -5.12 1.34
CA LEU A 67 4.34 -4.27 1.54
C LEU A 67 4.69 -2.93 2.20
N THR A 68 5.99 -2.64 2.36
CA THR A 68 6.45 -1.42 3.03
C THR A 68 5.99 -0.19 2.25
N LEU A 69 5.31 0.73 2.95
CA LEU A 69 4.97 2.04 2.41
C LEU A 69 6.17 2.96 2.57
N GLU A 70 6.66 3.51 1.46
CA GLU A 70 7.66 4.57 1.51
C GLU A 70 7.02 5.81 2.16
N PRO A 71 7.68 6.46 3.14
CA PRO A 71 7.23 7.74 3.64
C PRO A 71 7.21 8.73 2.47
N ALA A 72 6.12 9.49 2.33
CA ALA A 72 5.90 10.42 1.22
C ALA A 72 6.90 11.60 1.14
N ASP A 73 7.97 11.60 1.93
CA ASP A 73 8.90 12.72 2.12
C ASP A 73 10.28 12.52 1.48
N GLN A 74 10.33 11.99 0.25
CA GLN A 74 11.52 12.09 -0.60
C GLN A 74 11.16 12.47 -2.04
N GLN A 75 10.48 13.60 -2.21
CA GLN A 75 10.64 14.38 -3.44
C GLN A 75 11.91 15.21 -3.27
N PRO A 76 13.01 14.96 -4.02
CA PRO A 76 14.07 15.96 -4.12
C PRO A 76 13.43 17.21 -4.74
N GLN A 77 13.31 18.27 -3.94
CA GLN A 77 13.04 19.61 -4.41
C GLN A 77 14.24 20.04 -5.29
N GLY A 78 14.20 19.63 -6.55
CA GLY A 78 15.05 20.17 -7.60
C GLY A 78 14.57 21.58 -7.93
N SER A 79 15.13 22.55 -7.19
CA SER A 79 15.50 23.89 -7.64
C SER A 79 14.62 24.53 -8.73
N GLY A 80 13.80 25.50 -8.32
CA GLY A 80 13.23 26.46 -9.26
C GLY A 80 14.30 27.21 -10.03
N SER A 81 14.14 27.26 -11.36
CA SER A 81 14.42 28.45 -12.18
C SER A 81 13.83 28.23 -13.57
N HIS A 82 13.25 29.28 -14.15
CA HIS A 82 12.66 29.38 -15.50
C HIS A 82 11.20 28.93 -15.67
N GLN A 83 10.31 29.47 -14.83
CA GLN A 83 8.91 29.69 -15.21
C GLN A 83 8.64 31.20 -15.16
N ASP A 84 9.23 31.95 -16.09
CA ASP A 84 8.88 33.36 -16.34
C ASP A 84 8.99 33.76 -17.82
N ASP A 85 9.13 32.82 -18.76
CA ASP A 85 9.39 33.14 -20.18
C ASP A 85 8.33 32.62 -21.17
N LEU A 86 7.16 32.17 -20.70
CA LEU A 86 6.10 31.65 -21.59
C LEU A 86 4.72 32.29 -21.40
N LEU A 87 4.58 33.31 -20.54
CA LEU A 87 3.35 34.08 -20.39
C LEU A 87 3.38 35.48 -21.04
N GLU A 88 4.53 35.95 -21.55
CA GLU A 88 4.60 37.19 -22.35
C GLU A 88 4.47 36.96 -23.88
N SER A 89 4.56 35.72 -24.36
CA SER A 89 4.56 35.43 -25.81
C SER A 89 3.18 35.36 -26.48
N TRP A 90 2.08 35.51 -25.72
CA TRP A 90 0.70 35.47 -26.27
C TRP A 90 -0.03 36.82 -26.27
N VAL A 91 0.59 37.91 -25.82
CA VAL A 91 -0.05 39.25 -25.76
C VAL A 91 0.57 40.28 -26.72
N THR A 92 1.69 39.99 -27.40
CA THR A 92 2.24 40.91 -28.42
C THR A 92 2.63 40.21 -29.72
N ALA A 93 1.64 39.71 -30.47
CA ALA A 93 1.76 39.51 -31.91
C ALA A 93 0.38 39.50 -32.60
N ARG A 94 -0.25 40.69 -32.57
CA ARG A 94 -1.14 41.25 -33.61
C ARG A 94 -2.56 40.69 -33.78
#